data_AF-A0A5P9NKU1-F1
#
_entry.id   AF-A0A5P9NKU1-F1
#
_cell.length_a   1.000
_cell.length_b   1.000
_cell.length_c   1.000
_cell.angle_alpha   90.00
_cell.angle_beta   90.00
_cell.angle_gamma   90.00
#
_symmetry.space_group_name_H-M   'P 1'
#
loop_
_entity.id
_entity.type
_entity.pdbx_description
1 polymer ?
#
loop_
_entity_poly.entity_id
_entity_poly.type
_entity_poly.pdbx_seq_one_letter_code
_entity_poly.pdbx_strand_id
1 'polypeptide(L)'
;MNNLLLAFALTHAMLLAWTFRAGNSGSLGLWWLRALLVGMCYDNLVQASGQWFVGEAWYEAANTVRFFLHAVLLPMLMLFALHTAQLAGVGVARTPAFISSCRLFTAAAIAWGLYHEVWLLQLEPVSVAGVDKLRSTSTLPPVATILTNLLVLPIAFAIWRIAQWRWLLLGTLFIFVVNGATGAQAWGFAVGNFAEIVYVLTLLGTEKQFSARCTKIRET
;
A
#
# COMPACT_ATOMS: atom_id res chain seq x y z
N MET A 1 14.17 -2.56 18.10
CA MET A 1 13.10 -2.57 17.09
C MET A 1 12.70 -1.15 16.68
N ASN A 2 12.65 -0.17 17.60
CA ASN A 2 12.29 1.21 17.24
C ASN A 2 13.16 1.87 16.16
N ASN A 3 14.48 1.71 16.26
CA ASN A 3 15.42 2.21 15.25
C ASN A 3 15.17 1.62 13.85
N LEU A 4 14.64 0.40 13.77
CA LEU A 4 14.30 -0.24 12.50
C LEU A 4 13.08 0.44 11.84
N LEU A 5 12.09 0.83 12.63
CA LEU A 5 10.92 1.58 12.14
C LEU A 5 11.30 2.97 11.66
N LEU A 6 12.20 3.65 12.39
CA LEU A 6 12.76 4.91 11.92
C LEU A 6 13.55 4.73 10.61
N ALA A 7 14.29 3.63 10.46
CA ALA A 7 14.98 3.30 9.21
C ALA A 7 13.99 3.03 8.05
N PHE A 8 12.87 2.35 8.31
CA PHE A 8 11.81 2.16 7.32
C PHE A 8 11.14 3.49 6.95
N ALA A 9 10.78 4.33 7.92
CA ALA A 9 10.25 5.66 7.66
C ALA A 9 11.21 6.49 6.80
N LEU A 10 12.51 6.50 7.14
CA LEU A 10 13.54 7.20 6.37
C LEU A 10 13.64 6.65 4.95
N THR A 11 13.55 5.33 4.78
CA THR A 11 13.57 4.69 3.45
C THR A 11 12.37 5.14 2.60
N HIS A 12 11.16 5.17 3.18
CA HIS A 12 9.97 5.69 2.49
C HIS A 12 10.12 7.18 2.14
N ALA A 13 10.67 7.99 3.03
CA ALA A 13 10.94 9.41 2.77
C ALA A 13 11.98 9.60 1.65
N MET A 14 13.04 8.80 1.63
CA MET A 14 14.05 8.82 0.56
C MET A 14 13.45 8.40 -0.79
N LEU A 15 12.63 7.34 -0.82
CA LEU A 15 11.91 6.92 -2.02
C LEU A 15 10.95 8.00 -2.51
N LEU A 16 10.22 8.64 -1.59
CA LEU A 16 9.34 9.77 -1.91
C LEU A 16 10.13 10.92 -2.56
N ALA A 17 11.23 11.35 -1.94
CA ALA A 17 12.09 12.39 -2.50
C ALA A 17 12.64 12.00 -3.87
N TRP A 18 13.02 10.73 -4.06
CA TRP A 18 13.48 10.21 -5.34
C TRP A 18 12.40 10.31 -6.42
N THR A 19 11.12 10.07 -6.11
CA THR A 19 10.03 10.21 -7.09
C THR A 19 9.86 11.64 -7.63
N PHE A 20 10.24 12.67 -6.87
CA PHE A 20 10.20 14.06 -7.34
C PHE A 20 11.41 14.42 -8.21
N ARG A 21 12.55 13.78 -7.98
CA ARG A 21 13.78 13.99 -8.77
C ARG A 21 13.78 13.23 -10.09
N ALA A 22 13.04 12.14 -10.20
CA ALA A 22 13.03 11.25 -11.37
C ALA A 22 12.37 11.81 -12.65
N GLY A 23 12.02 13.10 -12.71
CA GLY A 23 11.69 13.83 -13.94
C GLY A 23 10.31 13.55 -14.57
N ASN A 24 9.57 12.53 -14.13
CA ASN A 24 8.26 12.19 -14.69
C ASN A 24 7.11 12.58 -13.74
N SER A 25 6.89 13.88 -13.54
CA SER A 25 6.08 14.43 -12.43
C SER A 25 4.56 14.40 -12.62
N GLY A 26 4.05 14.01 -13.79
CA GLY A 26 2.66 14.26 -14.19
C GLY A 26 1.69 13.06 -14.18
N SER A 27 2.15 11.81 -14.03
CA SER A 27 1.24 10.67 -14.12
C SER A 27 0.39 10.52 -12.85
N LEU A 28 -0.90 10.21 -13.04
CA LEU A 28 -1.83 9.97 -11.94
C LEU A 28 -1.36 8.80 -11.06
N GLY A 29 -0.81 7.74 -11.68
CA GLY A 29 -0.23 6.60 -10.97
C GLY A 29 0.93 6.99 -10.06
N LEU A 30 1.81 7.90 -10.49
CA LEU A 30 2.90 8.36 -9.63
C LEU A 30 2.42 9.20 -8.45
N TRP A 31 1.45 10.10 -8.66
CA TRP A 31 0.84 10.86 -7.55
C TRP A 31 0.18 9.95 -6.53
N TRP A 32 -0.47 8.88 -7.00
CA TRP A 32 -1.01 7.84 -6.14
C TRP A 32 0.10 7.17 -5.31
N LEU A 33 1.19 6.73 -5.94
CA LEU A 33 2.32 6.10 -5.24
C LEU A 33 3.02 7.05 -4.25
N ARG A 34 3.05 8.35 -4.53
CA ARG A 34 3.52 9.37 -3.59
C ARG A 34 2.63 9.46 -2.35
N ALA A 35 1.31 9.44 -2.53
CA ALA A 35 0.37 9.40 -1.39
C ALA A 35 0.56 8.14 -0.55
N LEU A 36 0.76 6.97 -1.20
CA LEU A 36 1.07 5.72 -0.52
C LEU A 36 2.37 5.83 0.30
N LEU A 37 3.46 6.35 -0.30
CA LEU A 37 4.74 6.58 0.37
C LEU A 37 4.65 7.52 1.58
N VAL A 38 3.85 8.59 1.48
CA VAL A 38 3.56 9.47 2.63
C VAL A 38 2.85 8.69 3.73
N GLY A 39 1.86 7.87 3.39
CA GLY A 39 1.15 7.01 4.34
C GLY A 39 2.07 6.02 5.05
N MET A 40 2.94 5.32 4.32
CA MET A 40 3.90 4.37 4.91
C MET A 40 4.98 5.04 5.76
N CYS A 41 5.45 6.23 5.36
CA CYS A 41 6.36 7.04 6.16
C CYS A 41 5.69 7.46 7.47
N TYR A 42 4.47 8.01 7.38
CA TYR A 42 3.67 8.41 8.53
C TYR A 42 3.41 7.24 9.48
N ASP A 43 3.02 6.08 8.95
CA ASP A 43 2.75 4.89 9.73
C ASP A 43 3.98 4.46 10.55
N ASN A 44 5.14 4.36 9.89
CA ASN A 44 6.38 3.97 10.55
C ASN A 44 6.84 4.99 11.58
N LEU A 45 6.66 6.29 11.33
CA LEU A 45 7.01 7.34 12.29
C LEU A 45 6.15 7.27 13.54
N VAL A 46 4.83 7.14 13.38
CA VAL A 46 3.92 7.05 14.53
C VAL A 46 4.16 5.74 15.29
N GLN A 47 4.36 4.61 14.62
CA GLN A 47 4.71 3.38 15.32
C GLN A 47 6.05 3.49 16.06
N ALA A 48 7.03 4.15 15.46
CA ALA A 48 8.31 4.40 16.13
C ALA A 48 8.17 5.35 17.32
N SER A 49 7.19 6.27 17.29
CA SER A 49 7.03 7.26 18.35
C SER A 49 6.38 6.68 19.61
N GLY A 50 5.80 5.48 19.55
CA GLY A 50 5.03 4.92 20.65
C GLY A 50 5.81 4.70 21.94
N GLN A 51 7.10 4.36 21.87
CA GLN A 51 7.94 4.20 23.08
C GLN A 51 8.04 5.47 23.95
N TRP A 52 7.74 6.64 23.40
CA TRP A 52 7.79 7.90 24.13
C TRP A 52 6.42 8.47 24.48
N PHE A 53 5.37 8.09 23.74
CA PHE A 53 4.11 8.83 23.74
C PHE A 53 2.85 7.96 23.90
N VAL A 54 3.01 6.65 24.14
CA VAL A 54 1.87 5.82 24.55
C VAL A 54 1.26 6.40 25.83
N GLY A 55 -0.06 6.65 25.79
CA GLY A 55 -0.81 7.31 26.87
C GLY A 55 -1.15 8.77 26.60
N GLU A 56 -0.52 9.40 25.60
CA GLU A 56 -0.81 10.79 25.21
C GLU A 56 -2.01 10.87 24.25
N ALA A 57 -2.91 11.84 24.48
CA ALA A 57 -4.13 12.00 23.67
C ALA A 57 -3.85 12.27 22.19
N TRP A 58 -2.78 13.02 21.88
CA TRP A 58 -2.39 13.29 20.50
C TRP A 58 -1.86 12.03 19.79
N TYR A 59 -1.25 11.11 20.55
CA TYR A 59 -0.70 9.88 20.00
C TYR A 59 -1.81 8.91 19.60
N GLU A 60 -2.90 8.86 20.37
CA GLU A 60 -4.12 8.15 19.99
C GLU A 60 -4.72 8.71 18.70
N ALA A 61 -4.87 10.04 18.61
CA ALA A 61 -5.35 10.69 17.39
C ALA A 61 -4.44 10.42 16.17
N ALA A 62 -3.12 10.44 16.36
CA ALA A 62 -2.16 10.09 15.31
C ALA A 62 -2.32 8.63 14.86
N ASN A 63 -2.60 7.71 15.78
CA ASN A 63 -2.88 6.32 15.43
C ASN A 63 -4.17 6.17 14.63
N THR A 64 -5.24 6.88 14.99
CA THR A 64 -6.49 6.89 14.21
C THR A 64 -6.25 7.33 12.76
N VAL A 65 -5.39 8.33 12.53
CA VAL A 65 -5.00 8.75 11.17
C VAL A 65 -4.29 7.62 10.41
N ARG A 66 -3.46 6.79 11.08
CA ARG A 66 -2.82 5.63 10.43
C ARG A 66 -3.88 4.67 9.89
N PHE A 67 -4.86 4.27 10.72
CA PHE A 67 -5.92 3.37 10.32
C PHE A 67 -6.77 3.95 9.19
N PHE A 68 -7.07 5.26 9.26
CA PHE A 68 -7.74 5.96 8.16
C PHE A 68 -6.95 5.89 6.84
N LEU A 69 -5.64 6.15 6.88
CA LEU A 69 -4.79 6.06 5.69
C LEU A 69 -4.74 4.63 5.15
N HIS A 70 -4.70 3.61 5.99
CA HIS A 70 -4.74 2.21 5.54
C HIS A 70 -6.07 1.86 4.85
N ALA A 71 -7.18 2.23 5.49
CA ALA A 71 -8.53 1.98 4.99
C ALA A 71 -8.82 2.64 3.63
N VAL A 72 -8.16 3.77 3.33
CA VAL A 72 -8.34 4.52 2.07
C VAL A 72 -7.28 4.16 1.03
N LEU A 73 -6.00 4.13 1.40
CA LEU A 73 -4.89 3.99 0.46
C LEU A 73 -4.73 2.55 -0.05
N LEU A 74 -4.89 1.53 0.79
CA LEU A 74 -4.64 0.17 0.33
C LEU A 74 -5.65 -0.30 -0.74
N PRO A 75 -6.97 -0.07 -0.61
CA PRO A 75 -7.94 -0.48 -1.64
C PRO A 75 -7.71 0.18 -3.00
N MET A 76 -7.20 1.41 -3.00
CA MET A 76 -6.92 2.17 -4.23
C MET A 76 -5.82 1.55 -5.10
N LEU A 77 -5.02 0.61 -4.57
CA LEU A 77 -4.12 -0.21 -5.39
C LEU A 77 -4.85 -1.00 -6.48
N MET A 78 -6.14 -1.30 -6.30
CA MET A 78 -6.97 -1.89 -7.35
C MET A 78 -7.08 -0.96 -8.57
N LEU A 79 -7.26 0.34 -8.35
CA LEU A 79 -7.33 1.32 -9.44
C LEU A 79 -5.96 1.55 -10.09
N PHE A 80 -4.88 1.50 -9.30
CA PHE A 80 -3.51 1.49 -9.84
C PHE A 80 -3.27 0.27 -10.75
N ALA A 81 -3.68 -0.92 -10.33
CA ALA A 81 -3.55 -2.14 -11.11
C ALA A 81 -4.40 -2.09 -12.40
N LEU A 82 -5.63 -1.58 -12.32
CA LEU A 82 -6.49 -1.34 -13.49
C LEU A 82 -5.81 -0.37 -14.48
N HIS A 83 -5.33 0.78 -13.99
CA HIS A 83 -4.66 1.77 -14.83
C HIS A 83 -3.43 1.17 -15.53
N THR A 84 -2.60 0.44 -14.77
CA THR A 84 -1.43 -0.25 -15.31
C THR A 84 -1.82 -1.30 -16.35
N ALA A 85 -2.89 -2.08 -16.11
CA ALA A 85 -3.38 -3.08 -17.04
C ALA A 85 -3.85 -2.46 -18.37
N GLN A 86 -4.49 -1.29 -18.32
CA GLN A 86 -4.88 -0.53 -19.50
C GLN A 86 -3.66 -0.08 -20.32
N LEU A 87 -2.63 0.45 -19.65
CA LEU A 87 -1.37 0.87 -20.28
C LEU A 87 -0.58 -0.34 -20.84
N ALA A 88 -0.65 -1.49 -20.18
CA ALA A 88 -0.03 -2.73 -20.61
C ALA A 88 -0.74 -3.40 -21.81
N GLY A 89 -1.90 -2.89 -22.23
CA GLY A 89 -2.65 -3.44 -23.36
C GLY A 89 -3.55 -4.63 -23.01
N VAL A 90 -3.89 -4.84 -21.73
CA VAL A 90 -4.83 -5.89 -21.31
C VAL A 90 -6.22 -5.56 -21.84
N GLY A 91 -6.73 -6.34 -22.80
CA GLY A 91 -8.01 -6.05 -23.49
C GLY A 91 -9.21 -5.91 -22.54
N VAL A 92 -9.37 -6.84 -21.59
CA VAL A 92 -10.47 -6.82 -20.61
C VAL A 92 -10.44 -5.56 -19.75
N ALA A 93 -9.26 -5.00 -19.44
CA ALA A 93 -9.09 -3.82 -18.61
C ALA A 93 -9.66 -2.53 -19.23
N ARG A 94 -10.00 -2.56 -20.53
CA ARG A 94 -10.63 -1.45 -21.26
C ARG A 94 -12.14 -1.59 -21.38
N THR A 95 -12.70 -2.74 -20.99
CA THR A 95 -14.15 -2.95 -21.04
C THR A 95 -14.86 -2.15 -19.94
N PRO A 96 -16.01 -1.50 -20.23
CA PRO A 96 -16.74 -0.74 -19.24
C PRO A 96 -17.14 -1.57 -18.02
N ALA A 97 -17.56 -2.82 -18.23
CA ALA A 97 -17.95 -3.73 -17.15
C ALA A 97 -16.80 -3.97 -16.16
N PHE A 98 -15.58 -4.24 -16.66
CA PHE A 98 -14.42 -4.48 -15.81
C PHE A 98 -13.97 -3.21 -15.06
N ILE A 99 -13.97 -2.07 -15.74
CA ILE A 99 -13.65 -0.76 -15.13
C ILE A 99 -14.64 -0.45 -14.00
N SER A 100 -15.94 -0.58 -14.26
CA SER A 100 -16.99 -0.36 -13.26
C SER A 100 -16.87 -1.34 -12.09
N SER A 101 -16.54 -2.61 -12.34
CA SER A 101 -16.34 -3.61 -11.29
C SER A 101 -15.16 -3.25 -10.38
N CYS A 102 -14.02 -2.83 -10.94
CA CYS A 102 -12.86 -2.39 -10.16
C CYS A 102 -13.19 -1.14 -9.31
N ARG A 103 -13.92 -0.17 -9.88
CA ARG A 103 -14.34 1.05 -9.17
C ARG A 103 -15.32 0.74 -8.04
N LEU A 104 -16.33 -0.10 -8.31
CA LEU A 104 -17.32 -0.51 -7.32
C LEU A 104 -16.65 -1.27 -6.18
N PHE A 105 -15.78 -2.23 -6.50
CA PHE A 105 -14.99 -2.95 -5.49
C PHE A 105 -14.18 -1.97 -4.63
N THR A 106 -13.45 -1.05 -5.26
CA THR A 106 -12.62 -0.08 -4.53
C THR A 106 -13.47 0.79 -3.59
N ALA A 107 -14.61 1.30 -4.08
CA ALA A 107 -15.52 2.10 -3.27
C ALA A 107 -16.10 1.31 -2.08
N ALA A 108 -16.52 0.06 -2.33
CA ALA A 108 -17.03 -0.83 -1.30
C ALA A 108 -15.95 -1.19 -0.25
N ALA A 109 -14.72 -1.46 -0.70
CA ALA A 109 -13.59 -1.77 0.17
C ALA A 109 -13.20 -0.58 1.06
N ILE A 110 -13.22 0.65 0.52
CA ILE A 110 -13.02 1.87 1.32
C ILE A 110 -14.16 2.06 2.31
N ALA A 111 -15.41 1.95 1.89
CA ALA A 111 -16.56 2.10 2.80
C ALA A 111 -16.50 1.08 3.94
N TRP A 112 -16.18 -0.18 3.62
CA TRP A 112 -15.97 -1.25 4.59
C TRP A 112 -14.81 -0.94 5.54
N GLY A 113 -13.65 -0.55 5.01
CA GLY A 113 -12.47 -0.21 5.80
C GLY A 113 -12.73 0.99 6.73
N LEU A 114 -13.37 2.05 6.24
CA LEU A 114 -13.73 3.20 7.05
C LEU A 114 -14.69 2.81 8.19
N TYR A 115 -15.67 1.94 7.92
CA TYR A 115 -16.58 1.50 8.96
C TYR A 115 -15.89 0.60 10.00
N HIS A 116 -15.20 -0.45 9.57
CA HIS A 116 -14.64 -1.46 10.49
C HIS A 116 -13.29 -1.08 11.10
N GLU A 117 -12.45 -0.33 10.38
CA GLU A 117 -11.08 -0.01 10.80
C GLU A 117 -10.93 1.42 11.33
N VAL A 118 -11.93 2.28 11.12
CA VAL A 118 -11.89 3.69 11.60
C VAL A 118 -13.06 4.01 12.53
N TRP A 119 -14.31 3.78 12.11
CA TRP A 119 -15.48 4.15 12.90
C TRP A 119 -15.65 3.26 14.14
N LEU A 120 -15.46 1.95 13.98
CA LEU A 120 -15.50 0.98 15.09
C LEU A 120 -14.14 0.81 15.77
N LEU A 121 -13.16 1.67 15.48
CA LEU A 121 -11.81 1.55 16.00
C LEU A 121 -11.81 1.76 17.51
N GLN A 122 -11.24 0.81 18.21
CA GLN A 122 -10.87 0.91 19.61
C GLN A 122 -9.40 0.56 19.72
N LEU A 123 -8.62 1.43 20.37
CA LEU A 123 -7.17 1.30 20.49
C LEU A 123 -6.80 0.85 21.91
N GLU A 124 -5.89 -0.11 21.99
CA GLU A 124 -5.28 -0.52 23.26
C GLU A 124 -3.75 -0.45 23.18
N PRO A 125 -3.07 -0.07 24.28
CA PRO A 125 -1.62 -0.16 24.38
C PRO A 125 -1.15 -1.61 24.36
N VAL A 126 -0.13 -1.89 23.54
CA VAL A 126 0.53 -3.19 23.49
C VAL A 126 2.03 -3.03 23.28
N SER A 127 2.80 -3.88 23.94
CA SER A 127 4.25 -3.99 23.76
C SER A 127 4.56 -5.24 22.94
N VAL A 128 4.98 -5.07 21.68
CA VAL A 128 5.33 -6.20 20.79
C VAL A 128 6.79 -6.07 20.37
N ALA A 129 7.58 -7.11 20.65
CA ALA A 129 9.01 -7.16 20.30
C ALA A 129 9.81 -5.92 20.76
N GLY A 130 9.48 -5.40 21.95
CA GLY A 130 10.12 -4.21 22.53
C GLY A 130 9.74 -2.89 21.85
N VAL A 131 8.58 -2.83 21.20
CA VAL A 131 7.95 -1.59 20.71
C VAL A 131 6.61 -1.42 21.39
N ASP A 132 6.46 -0.32 22.13
CA ASP A 132 5.18 0.10 22.69
C ASP A 132 4.39 0.82 21.60
N LYS A 133 3.17 0.37 21.34
CA LYS A 133 2.30 0.95 20.31
C LYS A 133 0.82 0.79 20.65
N LEU A 134 -0.02 1.51 19.93
CA LEU A 134 -1.47 1.28 19.95
C LEU A 134 -1.85 0.29 18.86
N ARG A 135 -2.71 -0.66 19.22
CA ARG A 135 -3.26 -1.69 18.32
C ARG A 135 -4.78 -1.63 18.37
N SER A 136 -5.43 -1.96 17.26
CA SER A 136 -6.87 -2.23 17.25
C SER A 136 -7.20 -3.45 18.11
N THR A 137 -8.23 -3.35 18.96
CA THR A 137 -8.77 -4.48 19.73
C THR A 137 -9.55 -5.47 18.86
N SER A 138 -9.87 -5.10 17.62
CA SER A 138 -10.59 -5.96 16.68
C SER A 138 -9.76 -7.19 16.31
N THR A 139 -10.40 -8.35 16.39
CA THR A 139 -9.83 -9.64 15.93
C THR A 139 -10.09 -9.90 14.45
N LEU A 140 -10.92 -9.07 13.81
CA LEU A 140 -11.21 -9.21 12.39
C LEU A 140 -9.94 -8.93 11.58
N PRO A 141 -9.56 -9.81 10.65
CA PRO A 141 -8.45 -9.52 9.74
C PRO A 141 -8.83 -8.32 8.84
N PRO A 142 -7.85 -7.59 8.28
CA PRO A 142 -8.10 -6.46 7.38
C PRO A 142 -8.63 -6.97 6.03
N VAL A 143 -9.93 -7.29 5.98
CA VAL A 143 -10.59 -7.97 4.86
C VAL A 143 -10.43 -7.17 3.58
N ALA A 144 -10.59 -5.84 3.63
CA ALA A 144 -10.45 -4.97 2.46
C ALA A 144 -9.06 -5.08 1.83
N THR A 145 -8.01 -5.08 2.64
CA THR A 145 -6.62 -5.21 2.20
C THR A 145 -6.32 -6.58 1.61
N ILE A 146 -6.80 -7.65 2.27
CA ILE A 146 -6.62 -9.03 1.79
C ILE A 146 -7.31 -9.23 0.44
N LEU A 147 -8.57 -8.82 0.32
CA LEU A 147 -9.33 -8.92 -0.93
C LEU A 147 -8.69 -8.09 -2.05
N THR A 148 -8.19 -6.89 -1.74
CA THR A 148 -7.50 -6.05 -2.73
C THR A 148 -6.28 -6.78 -3.29
N ASN A 149 -5.41 -7.33 -2.44
CA ASN A 149 -4.25 -8.09 -2.91
C ASN A 149 -4.66 -9.32 -3.75
N LEU A 150 -5.67 -10.07 -3.30
CA LEU A 150 -6.18 -11.23 -4.04
C LEU A 150 -6.72 -10.87 -5.43
N LEU A 151 -7.35 -9.71 -5.58
CA LEU A 151 -7.86 -9.25 -6.88
C LEU A 151 -6.78 -8.58 -7.75
N VAL A 152 -5.75 -7.98 -7.16
CA VAL A 152 -4.61 -7.44 -7.92
C VAL A 152 -3.76 -8.56 -8.51
N LEU A 153 -3.60 -9.70 -7.84
CA LEU A 153 -2.81 -10.85 -8.35
C LEU A 153 -3.18 -11.32 -9.77
N PRO A 154 -4.45 -11.62 -10.11
CA PRO A 154 -4.82 -12.02 -11.47
C PRO A 154 -4.60 -10.88 -12.49
N ILE A 155 -4.78 -9.62 -12.10
CA ILE A 155 -4.49 -8.46 -12.96
C ILE A 155 -2.99 -8.37 -13.24
N ALA A 156 -2.16 -8.52 -12.20
CA ALA A 156 -0.71 -8.52 -12.31
C ALA A 156 -0.21 -9.71 -13.16
N PHE A 157 -0.85 -10.87 -13.05
CA PHE A 157 -0.58 -12.02 -13.90
C PHE A 157 -0.93 -11.73 -15.37
N ALA A 158 -2.10 -11.13 -15.65
CA ALA A 158 -2.47 -10.73 -17.01
C ALA A 158 -1.47 -9.72 -17.60
N ILE A 159 -1.03 -8.72 -16.82
CA ILE A 159 0.02 -7.76 -17.20
C ILE A 159 1.31 -8.51 -17.55
N TRP A 160 1.72 -9.48 -16.74
CA TRP A 160 2.92 -10.27 -17.02
C TRP A 160 2.78 -11.02 -18.36
N ARG A 161 1.65 -11.71 -18.59
CA ARG A 161 1.46 -12.48 -19.83
C ARG A 161 1.48 -11.61 -21.08
N ILE A 162 0.90 -10.41 -21.01
CA ILE A 162 0.76 -9.52 -22.18
C ILE A 162 1.99 -8.65 -22.39
N ALA A 163 2.50 -8.00 -21.35
CA ALA A 163 3.61 -7.05 -21.45
C ALA A 163 4.98 -7.62 -21.06
N GLN A 164 5.05 -8.91 -20.70
CA GLN A 164 6.27 -9.59 -20.22
C GLN A 164 6.92 -8.92 -19.00
N TRP A 165 6.15 -8.13 -18.25
CA TRP A 165 6.59 -7.42 -17.05
C TRP A 165 6.15 -8.16 -15.79
N ARG A 166 7.04 -8.97 -15.21
CA ARG A 166 6.75 -9.83 -14.05
C ARG A 166 6.79 -9.13 -12.70
N TRP A 167 7.38 -7.93 -12.61
CA TRP A 167 7.72 -7.33 -11.32
C TRP A 167 6.51 -6.96 -10.46
N LEU A 168 5.41 -6.49 -11.05
CA LEU A 168 4.18 -6.24 -10.29
C LEU A 168 3.65 -7.53 -9.64
N LEU A 169 3.60 -8.63 -10.40
CA LEU A 169 3.16 -9.92 -9.87
C LEU A 169 4.06 -10.42 -8.76
N LEU A 170 5.38 -10.38 -8.96
CA LEU A 170 6.34 -10.83 -7.94
C LEU A 170 6.25 -9.98 -6.67
N GLY A 171 6.10 -8.66 -6.79
CA GLY A 171 5.93 -7.77 -5.65
C GLY A 171 4.64 -8.03 -4.88
N THR A 172 3.49 -8.11 -5.58
CA THR A 172 2.19 -8.41 -4.95
C THR A 172 2.19 -9.79 -4.30
N LEU A 173 2.76 -10.81 -4.97
CA LEU A 173 2.85 -12.16 -4.40
C LEU A 173 3.78 -12.18 -3.18
N PHE A 174 4.92 -11.50 -3.26
CA PHE A 174 5.88 -11.42 -2.17
C PHE A 174 5.26 -10.82 -0.92
N ILE A 175 4.67 -9.63 -1.00
CA ILE A 175 4.04 -8.98 0.16
C ILE A 175 2.86 -9.79 0.70
N PHE A 176 2.06 -10.40 -0.17
CA PHE A 176 0.93 -11.23 0.25
C PHE A 176 1.38 -12.47 1.04
N VAL A 177 2.36 -13.21 0.52
CA VAL A 177 2.90 -14.41 1.17
C VAL A 177 3.62 -14.06 2.46
N VAL A 178 4.48 -13.03 2.43
CA VAL A 178 5.27 -12.63 3.60
C VAL A 178 4.37 -12.13 4.73
N ASN A 179 3.41 -11.25 4.46
CA ASN A 179 2.49 -10.76 5.49
C ASN A 179 1.56 -11.87 5.99
N GLY A 180 1.07 -12.74 5.09
CA GLY A 180 0.23 -13.87 5.47
C GLY A 180 0.96 -14.90 6.35
N ALA A 181 2.20 -15.24 6.00
CA ALA A 181 2.98 -16.23 6.74
C ALA A 181 3.52 -15.73 8.08
N THR A 182 3.74 -14.41 8.20
CA THR A 182 4.41 -13.83 9.38
C THR A 182 3.47 -13.04 10.29
N GLY A 183 2.22 -12.77 9.89
CA GLY A 183 1.30 -11.88 10.61
C GLY A 183 1.00 -12.26 12.07
N ALA A 184 1.10 -13.55 12.42
CA ALA A 184 0.91 -14.03 13.80
C ALA A 184 2.19 -13.98 14.67
N GLN A 185 3.34 -13.68 14.08
CA GLN A 185 4.64 -13.71 14.75
C GLN A 185 4.98 -12.35 15.35
N ALA A 186 5.64 -12.34 16.52
CA ALA A 186 6.06 -11.10 17.19
C ALA A 186 7.01 -10.24 16.32
N TRP A 187 7.82 -10.87 15.48
CA TRP A 187 8.72 -10.21 14.52
C TRP A 187 8.09 -9.97 13.15
N GLY A 188 6.86 -10.47 12.91
CA GLY A 188 6.17 -10.34 11.63
C GLY A 188 5.97 -8.90 11.21
N PHE A 189 5.84 -8.00 12.18
CA PHE A 189 5.75 -6.57 11.93
C PHE A 189 6.99 -5.99 11.23
N ALA A 190 8.20 -6.39 11.64
CA ALA A 190 9.44 -5.92 11.01
C ALA A 190 9.56 -6.43 9.56
N VAL A 191 9.21 -7.70 9.37
CA VAL A 191 9.27 -8.36 8.07
C VAL A 191 8.19 -7.83 7.12
N GLY A 192 7.01 -7.47 7.64
CA GLY A 192 5.96 -6.84 6.84
C GLY A 192 6.35 -5.46 6.31
N ASN A 193 6.97 -4.62 7.12
CA ASN A 193 7.50 -3.31 6.66
C ASN A 193 8.60 -3.47 5.61
N PHE A 194 9.47 -4.48 5.75
CA PHE A 194 10.42 -4.79 4.70
C PHE A 194 9.71 -5.22 3.40
N ALA A 195 8.66 -6.03 3.51
CA ALA A 195 7.87 -6.45 2.36
C ALA A 195 7.14 -5.28 1.68
N GLU A 196 6.69 -4.29 2.45
CA GLU A 196 6.14 -3.03 1.92
C GLU A 196 7.16 -2.27 1.07
N ILE A 197 8.41 -2.13 1.54
CA ILE A 197 9.46 -1.47 0.76
C ILE A 197 9.70 -2.19 -0.57
N VAL A 198 9.84 -3.52 -0.53
CA VAL A 198 10.01 -4.33 -1.75
C VAL A 198 8.82 -4.14 -2.68
N TYR A 199 7.60 -4.17 -2.14
CA TYR A 199 6.39 -4.00 -2.93
C TYR A 199 6.33 -2.62 -3.59
N VAL A 200 6.61 -1.56 -2.85
CA VAL A 200 6.65 -0.19 -3.38
C VAL A 200 7.68 -0.03 -4.49
N LEU A 201 8.85 -0.64 -4.36
CA LEU A 201 9.85 -0.63 -5.43
C LEU A 201 9.31 -1.28 -6.70
N THR A 202 8.57 -2.39 -6.58
CA THR A 202 7.93 -3.01 -7.76
C THR A 202 6.82 -2.15 -8.34
N LEU A 203 6.05 -1.44 -7.51
CA LEU A 203 5.01 -0.50 -7.97
C LEU A 203 5.64 0.68 -8.71
N LEU A 204 6.68 1.31 -8.15
CA LEU A 204 7.41 2.41 -8.77
C LEU A 204 8.09 1.99 -10.08
N GLY A 205 8.69 0.79 -10.11
CA GLY A 205 9.28 0.23 -11.33
C GLY A 205 8.23 -0.01 -12.42
N THR A 206 7.05 -0.50 -12.02
CA THR A 206 5.91 -0.72 -12.93
C THR A 206 5.36 0.59 -13.47
N GLU A 207 5.17 1.59 -12.62
CA GLU A 207 4.74 2.93 -13.02
C GLU A 207 5.73 3.55 -14.01
N LYS A 208 7.04 3.47 -13.71
CA LYS A 208 8.08 3.97 -14.60
C LYS A 208 8.06 3.27 -15.97
N GLN A 209 7.84 1.95 -16.00
CA GLN A 209 7.83 1.15 -17.22
C GLN A 209 6.66 1.53 -18.16
N PHE A 210 5.46 1.74 -17.61
CA PHE A 210 4.26 1.94 -18.41
C PHE A 210 3.94 3.41 -18.67
N SER A 211 4.23 4.32 -17.74
CA SER A 211 3.98 5.76 -17.93
C SER A 211 4.97 6.41 -18.90
N ALA A 212 6.22 5.91 -18.98
CA ALA A 212 7.20 6.41 -19.97
C ALA A 212 6.84 6.04 -21.42
N ARG A 213 6.08 4.96 -21.63
CA ARG A 213 5.66 4.52 -22.98
C ARG A 213 4.55 5.40 -23.57
N CYS A 214 3.71 6.01 -22.74
CA CYS A 214 2.66 6.93 -23.19
C CYS A 214 3.21 8.27 -23.68
N THR A 215 4.28 8.80 -23.07
CA THR A 215 4.86 10.08 -23.48
C THR A 215 5.50 9.99 -24.87
N LYS A 216 6.21 8.89 -25.16
CA LYS A 216 6.85 8.67 -26.47
C LYS A 216 5.88 8.57 -27.65
N ILE A 217 4.64 8.13 -27.44
CA ILE A 217 3.63 8.03 -28.51
C ILE A 217 3.02 9.41 -28.83
N ARG A 218 3.06 10.37 -27.89
CA ARG A 218 2.54 11.73 -28.12
C ARG A 218 3.53 12.65 -28.86
N GLU A 219 4.79 12.27 -28.98
CA GLU A 219 5.85 13.05 -29.63
C GLU A 219 6.19 12.58 -31.06
N THR A 220 5.45 11.59 -31.57
CA THR A 220 5.55 11.05 -32.95
C THR A 220 4.27 11.29 -33.71
#